data_AF-A0A9W8JF96-F1
#
_entry.id   AF-A0A9W8JF96-F1
#
_cell.length_a   1.000
_cell.length_b   1.000
_cell.length_c   1.000
_cell.angle_alpha   90.00
_cell.angle_beta   90.00
_cell.angle_gamma   90.00
#
_symmetry.space_group_name_H-M   'P 1'
#
loop_
_entity.id
_entity.type
_entity.pdbx_description
1 polymer ?
#
loop_
_entity_poly.entity_id
_entity_poly.type
_entity_poly.pdbx_seq_one_letter_code
_entity_poly.pdbx_strand_id
1 'polypeptide(L)'
;MRALKTAKAIHATQPSPSTVPLHTNELLREQYFGAAEGKSFKTKRNKDMTLAEHFARGLFPALYNRTERFPGGESRDDVATRAQRFLDEVLMPYVWQEDTGKAESPIHIVVVSHGLFIPELIVLMARKDDAHKAKNEADIRSNARGMRNTAWTRVEFGFQRVEHPNPGSDDSDVQTPEKALRLKFLNVKVHPHLHNLKRQTGGISRLAHDPAQKDIRSFFAK
;
A
#
# COMPACT_ATOMS: atom_id res chain seq x y z
N MET A 1 5.51 1.16 13.99
CA MET A 1 5.75 2.51 14.60
C MET A 1 5.95 3.65 13.58
N ARG A 2 6.73 3.49 12.50
CA ARG A 2 7.01 4.62 11.57
C ARG A 2 5.76 5.18 10.88
N ALA A 3 4.91 4.32 10.32
CA ALA A 3 3.66 4.73 9.66
C ALA A 3 2.72 5.49 10.63
N LEU A 4 2.56 5.01 11.86
CA LEU A 4 1.75 5.69 12.88
C LEU A 4 2.29 7.08 13.23
N LYS A 5 3.62 7.25 13.37
CA LYS A 5 4.21 8.59 13.60
C LYS A 5 3.89 9.53 12.43
N THR A 6 3.99 9.06 11.19
CA THR A 6 3.62 9.84 9.99
C THR A 6 2.13 10.17 9.99
N ALA A 7 1.25 9.21 10.28
CA ALA A 7 -0.19 9.42 10.32
C ALA A 7 -0.58 10.47 11.39
N LYS A 8 0.01 10.38 12.59
CA LYS A 8 -0.18 11.37 13.66
C LYS A 8 0.29 12.76 13.24
N ALA A 9 1.41 12.86 12.53
CA ALA A 9 1.90 14.15 12.05
C ALA A 9 0.95 14.78 11.00
N ILE A 10 0.45 13.98 10.05
CA ILE A 10 -0.52 14.44 9.04
C ILE A 10 -1.85 14.84 9.70
N HIS A 11 -2.30 14.02 10.66
CA HIS A 11 -3.55 14.23 11.40
C HIS A 11 -3.50 15.51 12.21
N ALA A 12 -2.42 15.74 12.96
CA ALA A 12 -2.24 16.94 13.78
C ALA A 12 -2.22 18.26 12.99
N THR A 13 -1.94 18.21 11.68
CA THR A 13 -1.94 19.39 10.80
C THR A 13 -3.25 19.60 10.04
N GLN A 14 -4.26 18.75 10.23
CA GLN A 14 -5.58 18.97 9.62
C GLN A 14 -6.27 20.18 10.26
N PRO A 15 -7.11 20.94 9.53
CA PRO A 15 -7.83 22.09 10.09
C PRO A 15 -8.70 21.73 11.32
N SER A 16 -9.30 20.54 11.30
CA SER A 16 -10.18 20.02 12.36
C SER A 16 -9.78 18.58 12.71
N PRO A 17 -8.67 18.35 13.43
CA PRO A 17 -8.15 17.00 13.67
C PRO A 17 -9.09 16.19 14.58
N SER A 18 -9.85 16.84 15.46
CA SER A 18 -10.83 16.19 16.33
C SER A 18 -12.01 15.57 15.57
N THR A 19 -12.31 16.04 14.35
CA THR A 19 -13.42 15.54 13.54
C THR A 19 -12.98 14.47 12.54
N VAL A 20 -11.68 14.27 12.35
CA VAL A 20 -11.13 13.23 11.47
C VAL A 20 -10.68 12.05 12.33
N PRO A 21 -11.32 10.88 12.27
CA PRO A 21 -10.90 9.75 13.08
C PRO A 21 -9.56 9.17 12.61
N LEU A 22 -8.69 8.83 13.57
CA LEU A 22 -7.42 8.15 13.31
C LEU A 22 -7.48 6.72 13.83
N HIS A 23 -7.52 5.75 12.91
CA HIS A 23 -7.55 4.33 13.25
C HIS A 23 -6.20 3.66 13.01
N THR A 24 -5.84 2.70 13.86
CA THR A 24 -4.73 1.79 13.62
C THR A 24 -5.26 0.43 13.18
N ASN A 25 -4.66 -0.16 12.15
CA ASN A 25 -5.01 -1.50 11.68
C ASN A 25 -3.72 -2.30 11.42
N GLU A 26 -3.60 -3.47 12.04
CA GLU A 26 -2.42 -4.33 11.90
C GLU A 26 -2.25 -4.86 10.47
N LEU A 27 -3.33 -4.96 9.69
CA LEU A 27 -3.28 -5.35 8.29
C LEU A 27 -2.44 -4.38 7.45
N LEU A 28 -2.22 -3.14 7.90
CA LEU A 28 -1.44 -2.12 7.17
C LEU A 28 0.08 -2.22 7.38
N ARG A 29 0.58 -3.15 8.19
CA ARG A 29 2.01 -3.26 8.49
C ARG A 29 2.83 -3.64 7.25
N GLU A 30 4.14 -3.35 7.30
CA GLU A 30 5.07 -3.84 6.26
C GLU A 30 5.10 -5.38 6.22
N GLN A 31 5.62 -5.95 5.13
CA GLN A 31 6.01 -7.36 5.07
C GLN A 31 6.81 -7.72 6.32
N TYR A 32 6.41 -8.79 7.02
CA TYR A 32 7.19 -9.33 8.12
C TYR A 32 8.34 -10.15 7.55
N PHE A 33 9.58 -9.79 7.88
CA PHE A 33 10.75 -10.45 7.31
C PHE A 33 11.27 -11.62 8.16
N GLY A 34 10.57 -11.99 9.24
CA GLY A 34 10.93 -13.13 10.09
C GLY A 34 12.37 -13.04 10.60
N ALA A 35 13.16 -14.09 10.40
CA ALA A 35 14.57 -14.15 10.80
C ALA A 35 15.47 -13.07 10.16
N ALA A 36 15.02 -12.44 9.07
CA ALA A 36 15.78 -11.38 8.39
C ALA A 36 15.55 -9.99 9.01
N GLU A 37 14.61 -9.83 9.94
CA GLU A 37 14.40 -8.57 10.64
C GLU A 37 15.68 -8.13 11.37
N GLY A 38 16.08 -6.86 11.18
CA GLY A 38 17.30 -6.35 11.80
C GLY A 38 18.61 -6.75 11.09
N LYS A 39 18.56 -7.56 10.03
CA LYS A 39 19.76 -8.09 9.35
C LYS A 39 20.08 -7.32 8.07
N SER A 40 21.35 -7.34 7.68
CA SER A 40 21.83 -6.70 6.46
C SER A 40 21.27 -7.40 5.22
N PHE A 41 20.59 -6.65 4.36
CA PHE A 41 20.02 -7.16 3.12
C PHE A 41 21.08 -7.28 2.02
N LYS A 42 21.19 -8.45 1.39
CA LYS A 42 22.07 -8.67 0.23
C LYS A 42 21.28 -8.53 -1.07
N THR A 43 21.63 -7.54 -1.88
CA THR A 43 20.90 -7.23 -3.14
C THR A 43 21.02 -8.31 -4.20
N LYS A 44 22.03 -9.20 -4.11
CA LYS A 44 22.25 -10.31 -5.03
C LYS A 44 22.26 -11.63 -4.28
N ARG A 45 21.60 -12.63 -4.87
CA ARG A 45 21.67 -14.03 -4.46
C ARG A 45 22.93 -14.67 -5.06
N ASN A 46 23.68 -15.44 -4.26
CA ASN A 46 24.75 -16.27 -4.81
C ASN A 46 24.11 -17.35 -5.68
N LYS A 47 24.54 -17.47 -6.94
CA LYS A 47 23.96 -18.42 -7.90
C LYS A 47 24.28 -19.88 -7.53
N ASP A 48 25.38 -20.09 -6.80
CA ASP A 48 25.86 -21.42 -6.42
C ASP A 48 25.27 -21.89 -5.09
N MET A 49 24.26 -21.19 -4.55
CA MET A 49 23.62 -21.53 -3.28
C MET A 49 22.10 -21.39 -3.38
N THR A 50 21.39 -22.37 -2.82
CA THR A 50 19.95 -22.32 -2.58
C THR A 50 19.60 -21.27 -1.51
N LEU A 51 18.33 -20.85 -1.44
CA LEU A 51 17.87 -19.95 -0.38
C LEU A 51 18.05 -20.56 1.02
N ALA A 52 17.78 -21.85 1.17
CA ALA A 52 17.96 -22.56 2.44
C ALA A 52 19.42 -22.49 2.93
N GLU A 53 20.38 -22.70 2.04
CA GLU A 53 21.82 -22.58 2.37
C GLU A 53 22.23 -21.16 2.72
N HIS A 54 21.63 -20.14 2.06
CA HIS A 54 21.85 -18.75 2.46
C HIS A 54 21.37 -18.53 3.89
N PHE A 55 20.15 -18.95 4.21
CA PHE A 55 19.56 -18.75 5.54
C PHE A 55 20.32 -19.50 6.62
N ALA A 56 20.77 -20.73 6.36
CA ALA A 56 21.61 -21.51 7.27
C ALA A 56 22.93 -20.80 7.62
N ARG A 57 23.45 -19.96 6.71
CA ARG A 57 24.65 -19.13 6.92
C ARG A 57 24.33 -17.72 7.42
N GLY A 58 23.09 -17.43 7.82
CA GLY A 58 22.65 -16.11 8.27
C GLY A 58 22.66 -15.05 7.17
N LEU A 59 22.58 -15.46 5.91
CA LEU A 59 22.55 -14.57 4.75
C LEU A 59 21.11 -14.38 4.25
N PHE A 60 20.71 -13.13 4.04
CA PHE A 60 19.35 -12.77 3.61
C PHE A 60 19.41 -12.06 2.24
N PRO A 61 19.48 -12.82 1.13
CA PRO A 61 19.53 -12.26 -0.22
C PRO A 61 18.17 -11.78 -0.71
N ALA A 62 18.17 -11.09 -1.85
CA ALA A 62 16.98 -10.76 -2.60
C ALA A 62 16.14 -12.01 -2.94
N LEU A 63 14.83 -11.89 -2.71
CA LEU A 63 13.82 -12.85 -3.14
C LEU A 63 13.30 -12.42 -4.51
N TYR A 64 13.20 -13.34 -5.46
CA TYR A 64 12.89 -13.05 -6.86
C TYR A 64 11.48 -13.43 -7.27
N ASN A 65 10.82 -14.34 -6.56
CA ASN A 65 9.42 -14.67 -6.82
C ASN A 65 8.51 -14.26 -5.65
N ARG A 66 7.20 -14.35 -5.87
CA ARG A 66 6.20 -13.83 -4.92
C ARG A 66 5.91 -14.75 -3.74
N THR A 67 6.24 -16.04 -3.87
CA THR A 67 6.00 -17.08 -2.85
C THR A 67 7.22 -17.30 -1.95
N GLU A 68 8.40 -16.89 -2.41
CA GLU A 68 9.63 -16.87 -1.62
C GLU A 68 9.46 -15.97 -0.39
N ARG A 69 10.00 -16.45 0.74
CA ARG A 69 9.99 -15.77 2.04
C ARG A 69 11.22 -16.13 2.84
N PHE A 70 11.58 -15.26 3.77
CA PHE A 70 12.58 -15.57 4.79
C PHE A 70 11.98 -16.52 5.84
N PRO A 71 12.81 -17.24 6.61
CA PRO A 71 12.32 -18.13 7.67
C PRO A 71 11.40 -17.38 8.65
N GLY A 72 10.17 -17.88 8.82
CA GLY A 72 9.14 -17.26 9.67
C GLY A 72 8.55 -15.94 9.14
N GLY A 73 8.96 -15.47 7.96
CA GLY A 73 8.46 -14.24 7.35
C GLY A 73 7.23 -14.45 6.46
N GLU A 74 6.70 -13.35 5.96
CA GLU A 74 5.69 -13.32 4.90
C GLU A 74 6.36 -13.38 3.53
N SER A 75 5.66 -13.96 2.56
CA SER A 75 5.94 -13.80 1.13
C SER A 75 5.21 -12.56 0.56
N ARG A 76 5.40 -12.22 -0.72
CA ARG A 76 4.63 -11.12 -1.34
C ARG A 76 3.16 -11.49 -1.53
N ASP A 77 2.85 -12.77 -1.70
CA ASP A 77 1.47 -13.26 -1.79
C ASP A 77 0.76 -13.24 -0.42
N ASP A 78 1.50 -13.50 0.67
CA ASP A 78 0.97 -13.32 2.04
C ASP A 78 0.60 -11.85 2.28
N VAL A 79 1.48 -10.91 1.86
CA VAL A 79 1.21 -9.46 1.94
C VAL A 79 0.00 -9.07 1.07
N ALA A 80 -0.12 -9.62 -0.14
CA ALA A 80 -1.25 -9.36 -1.02
C ALA A 80 -2.57 -9.86 -0.42
N THR A 81 -2.58 -11.05 0.16
CA THR A 81 -3.74 -11.61 0.87
C THR A 81 -4.18 -10.70 2.02
N ARG A 82 -3.22 -10.20 2.81
CA ARG A 82 -3.49 -9.24 3.88
C ARG A 82 -3.99 -7.89 3.37
N ALA A 83 -3.45 -7.41 2.25
CA ALA A 83 -3.92 -6.18 1.60
C ALA A 83 -5.34 -6.33 1.04
N GLN A 84 -5.70 -7.51 0.51
CA GLN A 84 -7.05 -7.83 0.04
C GLN A 84 -8.05 -7.77 1.19
N ARG A 85 -7.73 -8.37 2.33
CA ARG A 85 -8.55 -8.27 3.54
C ARG A 85 -8.76 -6.82 3.97
N PHE A 86 -7.70 -6.02 4.01
CA PHE A 86 -7.84 -4.59 4.33
C PHE A 86 -8.72 -3.85 3.32
N LEU A 87 -8.57 -4.13 2.02
CA LEU A 87 -9.41 -3.54 0.98
C LEU A 87 -10.88 -3.88 1.20
N ASP A 88 -11.21 -5.16 1.35
CA ASP A 88 -12.60 -5.63 1.42
C ASP A 88 -13.27 -5.31 2.75
N GLU A 89 -12.57 -5.49 3.87
CA GLU A 89 -13.13 -5.33 5.22
C GLU A 89 -13.17 -3.86 5.66
N VAL A 90 -12.29 -2.99 5.12
CA VAL A 90 -12.13 -1.61 5.60
C VAL A 90 -12.45 -0.57 4.53
N LEU A 91 -11.86 -0.64 3.34
CA LEU A 91 -12.01 0.45 2.36
C LEU A 91 -13.30 0.35 1.55
N MET A 92 -13.61 -0.83 1.01
CA MET A 92 -14.76 -1.03 0.14
C MET A 92 -16.10 -0.68 0.79
N PRO A 93 -16.36 -0.92 2.10
CA PRO A 93 -17.59 -0.49 2.75
C PRO A 93 -17.89 1.01 2.58
N TYR A 94 -16.86 1.86 2.63
CA TYR A 94 -17.02 3.30 2.40
C TYR A 94 -17.29 3.64 0.93
N VAL A 95 -16.65 2.93 -0.01
CA VAL A 95 -16.89 3.11 -1.45
C VAL A 95 -18.36 2.79 -1.80
N TRP A 96 -18.91 1.71 -1.22
CA TRP A 96 -20.30 1.34 -1.43
C TRP A 96 -21.29 2.25 -0.69
N GLN A 97 -20.86 2.89 0.41
CA GLN A 97 -21.68 3.88 1.11
C GLN A 97 -21.98 5.10 0.21
N GLU A 98 -21.01 5.55 -0.57
CA GLU A 98 -21.23 6.63 -1.56
C GLU A 98 -22.18 6.21 -2.68
N ASP A 99 -22.04 5.01 -3.24
CA ASP A 99 -22.91 4.54 -4.33
C ASP A 99 -24.38 4.44 -3.93
N THR A 100 -24.61 3.97 -2.70
CA THR A 100 -25.95 3.77 -2.14
C THR A 100 -26.59 5.06 -1.63
N GLY A 101 -25.93 6.21 -1.80
CA GLY A 101 -26.43 7.51 -1.34
C GLY A 101 -26.50 7.64 0.19
N LYS A 102 -25.82 6.75 0.93
CA LYS A 102 -25.76 6.75 2.39
C LYS A 102 -24.66 7.66 2.94
N ALA A 103 -23.87 8.29 2.07
CA ALA A 103 -22.88 9.27 2.44
C ALA A 103 -23.48 10.68 2.29
N GLU A 104 -23.44 11.48 3.36
CA GLU A 104 -23.91 12.87 3.33
C GLU A 104 -22.95 13.80 2.57
N SER A 105 -21.70 13.37 2.39
CA SER A 105 -20.63 14.10 1.69
C SER A 105 -19.64 13.13 1.05
N PRO A 106 -18.82 13.57 0.07
CA PRO A 106 -17.72 12.77 -0.44
C PRO A 106 -16.78 12.27 0.67
N ILE A 107 -16.44 10.99 0.63
CA ILE A 107 -15.61 10.31 1.61
C ILE A 107 -14.15 10.36 1.15
N HIS A 108 -13.29 10.92 2.00
CA HIS A 108 -11.85 10.97 1.78
C HIS A 108 -11.14 10.12 2.82
N ILE A 109 -10.40 9.10 2.36
CA ILE A 109 -9.63 8.20 3.23
C ILE A 109 -8.14 8.36 2.94
N VAL A 110 -7.35 8.57 4.00
CA VAL A 110 -5.90 8.58 3.92
C VAL A 110 -5.36 7.29 4.54
N VAL A 111 -4.66 6.48 3.74
CA VAL A 111 -3.98 5.26 4.20
C VAL A 111 -2.48 5.52 4.30
N VAL A 112 -1.92 5.39 5.50
CA VAL A 112 -0.47 5.52 5.75
C VAL A 112 0.13 4.15 6.02
N SER A 113 1.00 3.69 5.13
CA SER A 113 1.57 2.33 5.20
C SER A 113 3.01 2.32 4.65
N HIS A 114 3.41 1.24 3.98
CA HIS A 114 4.80 0.87 3.73
C HIS A 114 5.07 0.49 2.27
N GLY A 115 6.36 0.38 1.93
CA GLY A 115 6.82 0.31 0.55
C GLY A 115 6.46 -0.99 -0.17
N LEU A 116 6.33 -2.10 0.55
CA LEU A 116 5.93 -3.38 -0.05
C LEU A 116 4.42 -3.61 0.03
N PHE A 117 3.74 -3.06 1.03
CA PHE A 117 2.28 -3.15 1.18
C PHE A 117 1.51 -2.26 0.19
N ILE A 118 1.85 -0.97 0.07
CA ILE A 118 1.07 -0.02 -0.74
C ILE A 118 0.95 -0.45 -2.22
N PRO A 119 2.02 -0.96 -2.88
CA PRO A 119 1.89 -1.45 -4.25
C PRO A 119 1.01 -2.71 -4.39
N GLU A 120 0.84 -3.53 -3.35
CA GLU A 120 -0.16 -4.61 -3.40
C GLU A 120 -1.56 -4.01 -3.33
N LEU A 121 -1.82 -3.12 -2.37
CA LEU A 121 -3.12 -2.48 -2.22
C LEU A 121 -3.57 -1.74 -3.49
N ILE A 122 -2.68 -1.01 -4.16
CA ILE A 122 -3.01 -0.30 -5.41
C ILE A 122 -3.39 -1.24 -6.54
N VAL A 123 -2.68 -2.37 -6.68
CA VAL A 123 -3.03 -3.38 -7.69
C VAL A 123 -4.42 -3.94 -7.40
N LEU A 124 -4.73 -4.25 -6.14
CA LEU A 124 -6.02 -4.82 -5.74
C LEU A 124 -7.16 -3.82 -5.93
N MET A 125 -6.96 -2.55 -5.58
CA MET A 125 -7.95 -1.48 -5.83
C MET A 125 -8.22 -1.33 -7.32
N ALA A 126 -7.17 -1.26 -8.16
CA ALA A 126 -7.33 -1.15 -9.60
C ALA A 126 -8.09 -2.35 -10.19
N ARG A 127 -7.82 -3.57 -9.71
CA ARG A 127 -8.54 -4.78 -10.15
C ARG A 127 -10.02 -4.81 -9.78
N LYS A 128 -10.55 -3.89 -8.98
CA LYS A 128 -11.99 -3.76 -8.78
C LYS A 128 -12.69 -3.10 -9.98
N ASP A 129 -11.97 -2.40 -10.83
CA ASP A 129 -12.46 -1.83 -12.10
C ASP A 129 -12.12 -2.75 -13.28
N ASP A 130 -13.14 -3.18 -14.03
CA ASP A 130 -12.97 -4.09 -15.17
C ASP A 130 -12.03 -3.54 -16.25
N ALA A 131 -12.01 -2.22 -16.45
CA ALA A 131 -11.09 -1.58 -17.41
C ALA A 131 -9.61 -1.72 -16.98
N HIS A 132 -9.38 -1.85 -15.67
CA HIS A 132 -8.06 -2.08 -15.11
C HIS A 132 -7.73 -3.57 -14.95
N LYS A 133 -8.73 -4.45 -14.80
CA LYS A 133 -8.51 -5.92 -14.81
C LYS A 133 -7.83 -6.38 -16.11
N ALA A 134 -8.16 -5.76 -17.24
CA ALA A 134 -7.56 -6.07 -18.53
C ALA A 134 -6.10 -5.57 -18.70
N LYS A 135 -5.60 -4.71 -17.80
CA LYS A 135 -4.24 -4.15 -17.89
C LYS A 135 -3.21 -5.07 -17.24
N ASN A 136 -1.96 -4.93 -17.68
CA ASN A 136 -0.83 -5.64 -17.08
C ASN A 136 -0.63 -5.19 -15.62
N GLU A 137 -0.45 -6.16 -14.72
CA GLU A 137 -0.23 -5.88 -13.29
C GLU A 137 1.02 -5.02 -13.03
N ALA A 138 2.10 -5.25 -13.78
CA ALA A 138 3.35 -4.51 -13.63
C ALA A 138 3.16 -3.01 -13.91
N ASP A 139 2.33 -2.68 -14.90
CA ASP A 139 2.02 -1.30 -15.26
C ASP A 139 1.25 -0.61 -14.13
N ILE A 140 0.22 -1.27 -13.60
CA ILE A 140 -0.54 -0.76 -12.43
C ILE A 140 0.39 -0.59 -11.22
N ARG A 141 1.22 -1.59 -10.94
CA ARG A 141 2.14 -1.61 -9.80
C ARG A 141 3.20 -0.51 -9.90
N SER A 142 3.61 -0.13 -11.11
CA SER A 142 4.58 0.94 -11.35
C SER A 142 4.14 2.30 -10.78
N ASN A 143 2.82 2.49 -10.57
CA ASN A 143 2.24 3.68 -9.93
C ASN A 143 2.60 3.82 -8.44
N ALA A 144 3.11 2.77 -7.79
CA ALA A 144 3.53 2.85 -6.38
C ALA A 144 4.86 2.18 -6.07
N ARG A 145 5.45 1.46 -7.02
CA ARG A 145 6.79 0.90 -6.84
C ARG A 145 7.83 2.02 -6.68
N GLY A 146 8.68 1.87 -5.66
CA GLY A 146 9.81 2.78 -5.43
C GLY A 146 9.43 4.16 -4.90
N MET A 147 8.27 4.29 -4.24
CA MET A 147 7.89 5.52 -3.56
C MET A 147 8.94 5.96 -2.55
N ARG A 148 9.25 7.26 -2.54
CA ARG A 148 10.06 7.87 -1.49
C ARG A 148 9.28 7.85 -0.17
N ASN A 149 9.99 7.88 0.96
CA ASN A 149 9.34 8.04 2.25
C ASN A 149 8.44 9.28 2.24
N THR A 150 7.19 9.13 2.67
CA THR A 150 6.13 10.17 2.68
C THR A 150 5.70 10.68 1.30
N ALA A 151 6.11 10.04 0.20
CA ALA A 151 5.44 10.22 -1.08
C ALA A 151 4.03 9.61 -1.02
N TRP A 152 3.10 10.15 -1.80
CA TRP A 152 1.71 9.71 -1.81
C TRP A 152 1.14 9.52 -3.21
N THR A 153 0.11 8.70 -3.31
CA THR A 153 -0.66 8.44 -4.54
C THR A 153 -2.14 8.61 -4.20
N ARG A 154 -2.89 9.30 -5.05
CA ARG A 154 -4.33 9.49 -4.92
C ARG A 154 -5.05 8.71 -6.01
N VAL A 155 -5.99 7.89 -5.57
CA VAL A 155 -6.95 7.19 -6.42
C VAL A 155 -8.37 7.66 -6.07
N GLU A 156 -9.27 7.57 -7.03
CA GLU A 156 -10.68 7.90 -6.87
C GLU A 156 -11.52 6.76 -7.42
N PHE A 157 -12.46 6.26 -6.61
CA PHE A 157 -13.50 5.34 -7.05
C PHE A 157 -14.70 6.13 -7.55
N GLY A 158 -15.37 5.61 -8.55
CA GLY A 158 -16.63 6.15 -9.05
C GLY A 158 -17.47 5.08 -9.72
N PHE A 159 -18.69 5.43 -10.12
CA PHE A 159 -19.65 4.51 -10.69
C PHE A 159 -20.10 4.99 -12.07
N GLN A 160 -20.07 4.10 -13.05
CA GLN A 160 -20.52 4.37 -14.41
C GLN A 160 -21.71 3.48 -14.73
N ARG A 161 -22.82 4.06 -15.22
CA ARG A 161 -23.96 3.28 -15.70
C ARG A 161 -23.53 2.39 -16.87
N VAL A 162 -23.95 1.14 -16.83
CA VAL A 162 -23.81 0.21 -17.95
C VAL A 162 -25.11 0.28 -18.74
N GLU A 163 -25.03 0.67 -20.01
CA GLU A 163 -26.18 0.62 -20.92
C GLU A 163 -26.33 -0.82 -21.44
N HIS A 164 -27.49 -1.44 -21.20
CA HIS A 164 -27.80 -2.75 -21.77
C HIS A 164 -28.27 -2.57 -23.23
N PRO A 165 -27.76 -3.34 -24.21
CA PRO A 165 -28.07 -3.14 -25.63
C PRO A 165 -29.50 -3.46 -26.10
N ASN A 166 -30.48 -3.70 -25.21
CA ASN A 166 -31.85 -4.07 -25.64
C ASN A 166 -32.92 -3.41 -24.75
N PRO A 167 -33.61 -2.36 -25.21
CA PRO A 167 -34.77 -1.78 -24.53
C PRO A 167 -36.11 -2.47 -24.88
N GLY A 168 -36.07 -3.72 -25.37
CA GLY A 168 -37.22 -4.38 -26.01
C GLY A 168 -37.98 -5.44 -25.21
N SER A 169 -37.61 -5.73 -23.96
CA SER A 169 -38.40 -6.64 -23.10
C SER A 169 -39.25 -5.83 -22.14
N ASP A 170 -40.55 -5.84 -22.43
CA ASP A 170 -41.64 -5.17 -21.73
C ASP A 170 -41.94 -5.88 -20.39
N ASP A 171 -40.96 -5.89 -19.48
CA ASP A 171 -41.13 -6.44 -18.14
C ASP A 171 -41.01 -5.31 -17.12
N SER A 172 -42.15 -5.02 -16.47
CA SER A 172 -42.41 -3.94 -15.53
C SER A 172 -41.75 -4.14 -14.17
N ASP A 173 -40.48 -4.55 -14.14
CA ASP A 173 -39.70 -4.59 -12.92
C ASP A 173 -38.66 -3.47 -12.99
N VAL A 174 -38.68 -2.56 -12.02
CA VAL A 174 -37.77 -1.40 -11.96
C VAL A 174 -36.36 -1.92 -11.64
N GLN A 175 -35.69 -2.50 -12.64
CA GLN A 175 -34.30 -2.89 -12.53
C GLN A 175 -33.48 -1.59 -12.51
N THR A 176 -33.06 -1.22 -11.31
CA THR A 176 -32.03 -0.19 -11.11
C THR A 176 -30.86 -0.47 -12.06
N PRO A 177 -30.43 0.50 -12.87
CA PRO A 177 -29.40 0.28 -13.87
C PRO A 177 -28.12 -0.23 -13.20
N GLU A 178 -27.52 -1.28 -13.76
CA GLU A 178 -26.26 -1.82 -13.30
C GLU A 178 -25.17 -0.74 -13.40
N LYS A 179 -24.40 -0.56 -12.32
CA LYS A 179 -23.30 0.41 -12.26
C LYS A 179 -21.97 -0.33 -12.16
N ALA A 180 -21.09 -0.10 -13.13
CA ALA A 180 -19.72 -0.58 -13.07
C ALA A 180 -18.85 0.34 -12.20
N LEU A 181 -18.07 -0.25 -11.30
CA LEU A 181 -17.08 0.47 -10.51
C LEU A 181 -15.90 0.88 -11.41
N ARG A 182 -15.47 2.14 -11.30
CA ARG A 182 -14.34 2.73 -12.01
C ARG A 182 -13.31 3.25 -11.03
N LEU A 183 -12.03 3.10 -11.38
CA LEU A 183 -10.93 3.68 -10.61
C LEU A 183 -10.11 4.63 -11.47
N LYS A 184 -9.83 5.82 -10.94
CA LYS A 184 -8.94 6.80 -11.58
C LYS A 184 -7.70 7.02 -10.72
N PHE A 185 -6.53 7.03 -11.35
CA PHE A 185 -5.30 7.53 -10.72
C PHE A 185 -5.22 9.03 -10.98
N LEU A 186 -5.32 9.85 -9.93
CA LEU A 186 -5.28 11.31 -10.05
C LEU A 186 -3.87 11.85 -9.87
N ASN A 187 -3.14 11.31 -8.90
CA ASN A 187 -1.76 11.68 -8.65
C ASN A 187 -0.96 10.46 -8.23
N VAL A 188 0.28 10.38 -8.71
CA VAL A 188 1.11 9.17 -8.60
C VAL A 188 2.48 9.53 -8.07
N LYS A 189 2.90 8.92 -6.96
CA LYS A 189 4.23 9.10 -6.34
C LYS A 189 4.59 10.57 -6.09
N VAL A 190 3.63 11.37 -5.65
CA VAL A 190 3.80 12.81 -5.39
C VAL A 190 4.77 13.01 -4.24
N HIS A 191 5.80 13.82 -4.49
CA HIS A 191 6.84 14.17 -3.55
C HIS A 191 7.46 15.60 -3.65
N PRO A 192 6.83 16.62 -4.28
CA PRO A 192 7.38 17.99 -4.25
C PRO A 192 7.65 18.54 -2.84
N HIS A 193 6.85 18.16 -1.84
CA HIS A 193 7.06 18.54 -0.44
C HIS A 193 8.40 18.03 0.14
N LEU A 194 9.10 17.14 -0.56
CA LEU A 194 10.40 16.63 -0.16
C LEU A 194 11.59 17.38 -0.78
N HIS A 195 11.37 18.24 -1.77
CA HIS A 195 12.46 18.85 -2.54
C HIS A 195 13.33 19.79 -1.70
N ASN A 196 12.70 20.53 -0.78
CA ASN A 196 13.37 21.52 0.06
C ASN A 196 13.66 21.02 1.47
N LEU A 197 13.43 19.73 1.74
CA LEU A 197 13.83 19.15 3.01
C LEU A 197 15.35 19.10 3.06
N LYS A 198 15.94 19.92 3.95
CA LYS A 198 17.35 19.78 4.32
C LYS A 198 17.52 18.40 4.93
N ARG A 199 17.98 17.45 4.11
CA ARG A 199 18.40 16.15 4.60
C ARG A 199 19.54 16.41 5.58
N GLN A 200 19.38 15.98 6.82
CA GLN A 200 20.48 16.00 7.76
C GLN A 200 21.65 15.23 7.12
N THR A 201 22.77 15.92 6.91
CA THR A 201 24.00 15.32 6.43
C THR A 201 24.49 14.33 7.49
N GLY A 202 24.44 13.03 7.16
CA GLY A 202 24.88 11.95 8.05
C GLY A 202 23.83 10.90 8.44
N GLY A 203 22.68 10.84 7.75
CA GLY A 203 21.60 9.94 8.14
C GLY A 203 21.03 10.33 9.51
N ILE A 204 20.10 9.54 10.03
CA ILE A 204 19.38 9.81 11.29
C ILE A 204 20.28 9.64 12.54
N SER A 205 21.60 9.59 12.34
CA SER A 205 22.64 9.29 13.32
C SER A 205 23.16 10.53 14.06
N ARG A 206 22.64 11.74 13.78
CA ARG A 206 23.05 13.00 14.42
C ARG A 206 21.92 13.75 15.14
N LEU A 207 20.73 13.17 15.24
CA LEU A 207 19.76 13.61 16.25
C LEU A 207 20.24 13.16 17.63
N ALA A 208 19.85 13.88 18.69
CA ALA A 208 20.03 13.43 20.06
C ALA A 208 19.52 11.97 20.16
N HIS A 209 20.39 11.10 20.65
CA HIS A 209 20.23 9.66 20.70
C HIS A 209 18.83 9.24 21.19
N ASP A 210 17.99 8.71 20.29
CA ASP A 210 16.77 7.96 20.63
C ASP A 210 17.19 6.51 20.90
N PRO A 211 17.15 6.02 22.15
CA PRO A 211 17.57 4.66 22.49
C PRO A 211 16.76 3.56 21.77
N ALA A 212 15.56 3.88 21.29
CA ALA A 212 14.73 2.96 20.53
C ALA A 212 15.10 2.89 19.04
N GLN A 213 16.00 3.77 18.57
CA GLN A 213 16.33 3.92 17.16
C GLN A 213 17.73 3.38 16.85
N LYS A 214 17.79 2.13 16.34
CA LYS A 214 19.05 1.55 15.84
C LYS A 214 19.52 2.26 14.55
N ASP A 215 20.82 2.60 14.49
CA ASP A 215 21.46 3.27 13.37
C ASP A 215 21.37 2.43 12.09
N ILE A 216 20.99 3.04 10.95
CA ILE A 216 20.93 2.35 9.66
C ILE A 216 22.31 1.82 9.21
N ARG A 217 23.42 2.43 9.62
CA ARG A 217 24.77 1.92 9.31
C ARG A 217 25.09 0.62 10.01
N SER A 218 24.45 0.32 11.15
CA SER A 218 24.54 -0.99 11.78
C SER A 218 23.94 -2.13 10.92
N PHE A 219 23.15 -1.79 9.90
CA PHE A 219 22.62 -2.72 8.90
C PHE A 219 23.51 -2.87 7.65
N PHE A 220 24.60 -2.08 7.52
CA PHE A 220 25.44 -2.07 6.31
C PHE A 220 26.94 -2.16 6.60
N ALA A 221 27.34 -2.39 7.85
CA ALA A 221 28.72 -2.74 8.17
C ALA A 221 29.04 -4.14 7.60
N LYS A 222 30.17 -4.22 6.88
CA LYS A 222 30.77 -5.47 6.38
C LYS A 222 31.23 -6.35 7.53
#